data_AF-A0A924NYH8-F1
#
_entry.id   AF-A0A924NYH8-F1
#
_cell.length_a   1.000
_cell.length_b   1.000
_cell.length_c   1.000
_cell.angle_alpha   90.00
_cell.angle_beta   90.00
_cell.angle_gamma   90.00
#
_symmetry.space_group_name_H-M   'P 1'
#
loop_
_entity.id
_entity.type
_entity.pdbx_description
1 polymer ?
#
loop_
_entity_poly.entity_id
_entity_poly.type
_entity_poly.pdbx_seq_one_letter_code
_entity_poly.pdbx_strand_id
1 'polypeptide(L)'
;MDLQKEDFPATVQAYELVNDKEIFIAEQVVNSQAEIETFTTRYSGKLIKAKMVPVVENKKYGDQYSNSNMYTKKRSSTTGLIMFIVILVVAALIIYGFSTGWIQTKFHLKI
;
A
#
# COMPACT_ATOMS: atom_id res chain seq x y z
N MET A 1 -5.59 -30.72 -5.77
CA MET A 1 -6.74 -29.81 -5.61
C MET A 1 -6.53 -28.71 -6.62
N ASP A 2 -7.37 -28.64 -7.65
CA ASP A 2 -7.27 -27.64 -8.70
C ASP A 2 -8.42 -26.66 -8.49
N LEU A 3 -8.12 -25.44 -8.05
CA LEU A 3 -9.11 -24.40 -7.79
C LEU A 3 -9.26 -23.55 -9.04
N GLN A 4 -10.50 -23.24 -9.42
CA GLN A 4 -10.75 -22.43 -10.61
C GLN A 4 -10.40 -20.97 -10.31
N LYS A 5 -10.03 -20.20 -11.34
CA LYS A 5 -9.67 -18.77 -11.20
C LYS A 5 -10.78 -17.91 -10.58
N GLU A 6 -12.01 -18.43 -10.59
CA GLU A 6 -13.24 -17.82 -10.08
C GLU A 6 -13.37 -17.92 -8.55
N ASP A 7 -12.66 -18.87 -7.93
CA ASP A 7 -12.73 -19.16 -6.49
C ASP A 7 -11.84 -18.23 -5.65
N PHE A 8 -11.12 -17.32 -6.31
CA PHE A 8 -10.22 -16.36 -5.67
C PHE A 8 -10.93 -14.99 -5.50
N PRO A 9 -10.72 -14.29 -4.37
CA PRO A 9 -9.84 -14.62 -3.26
C PRO A 9 -10.42 -15.68 -2.31
N ALA A 10 -9.59 -16.65 -1.93
CA ALA A 10 -9.93 -17.68 -0.95
C ALA A 10 -9.11 -17.50 0.32
N THR A 11 -9.63 -17.91 1.47
CA THR A 11 -8.86 -18.02 2.71
C THR A 11 -8.43 -19.45 2.91
N VAL A 12 -7.14 -19.69 3.10
CA VAL A 12 -6.60 -21.00 3.48
C VAL A 12 -6.13 -20.96 4.93
N GLN A 13 -6.48 -22.00 5.68
CA GLN A 13 -6.16 -22.15 7.09
C GLN A 13 -5.40 -23.47 7.29
N ALA A 14 -4.33 -23.42 8.07
CA ALA A 14 -3.54 -24.59 8.45
C ALA A 14 -3.82 -24.98 9.91
N TYR A 15 -4.06 -26.25 10.13
CA TYR A 15 -4.34 -26.86 11.42
C TYR A 15 -3.35 -27.99 11.72
N GLU A 16 -2.89 -28.07 12.95
CA GLU A 16 -2.13 -29.22 13.46
C GLU A 16 -3.07 -30.18 14.19
N LEU A 17 -2.99 -31.47 13.87
CA LEU A 17 -3.79 -32.49 14.53
C LEU A 17 -3.02 -33.03 15.73
N VAL A 18 -3.44 -32.68 16.95
CA VAL A 18 -2.84 -33.17 18.19
C VAL A 18 -3.92 -33.84 19.03
N ASN A 19 -3.80 -35.15 19.27
CA ASN A 19 -4.78 -35.94 20.05
C ASN A 19 -6.23 -35.73 19.54
N ASP A 20 -6.44 -35.87 18.24
CA ASP A 20 -7.72 -35.65 17.53
C ASP A 20 -8.31 -34.24 17.66
N LYS A 21 -7.53 -33.28 18.18
CA LYS A 21 -7.90 -31.86 18.23
C LYS A 21 -7.17 -31.11 17.14
N GLU A 22 -7.93 -30.35 16.37
CA GLU A 22 -7.39 -29.43 15.36
C GLU A 22 -6.95 -28.13 16.05
N ILE A 23 -5.64 -27.89 16.09
CA ILE A 23 -5.04 -26.66 16.61
C ILE A 23 -4.78 -25.72 15.45
N PHE A 24 -5.37 -24.53 15.49
CA PHE A 24 -5.12 -23.50 14.48
C PHE A 24 -3.66 -23.02 14.52
N ILE A 25 -3.00 -23.01 13.36
CA ILE A 25 -1.61 -22.59 13.22
C ILE A 25 -1.49 -21.28 12.44
N ALA A 26 -2.15 -21.21 11.28
CA ALA A 26 -2.00 -20.07 10.37
C ALA A 26 -3.21 -19.88 9.47
N GLU A 27 -3.46 -18.63 9.08
CA GLU A 27 -4.43 -18.24 8.08
C GLU A 27 -3.76 -17.34 7.05
N GLN A 28 -4.06 -17.54 5.77
CA GLN A 28 -3.63 -16.67 4.70
C GLN A 28 -4.74 -16.51 3.67
N VAL A 29 -5.00 -15.27 3.26
CA VAL A 29 -5.82 -14.98 2.08
C VAL A 29 -4.92 -15.17 0.85
N VAL A 30 -5.38 -15.99 -0.08
CA VAL A 30 -4.67 -16.33 -1.31
C VAL A 30 -5.47 -15.86 -2.51
N ASN A 31 -4.75 -15.26 -3.47
CA ASN A 31 -5.34 -14.68 -4.68
C ASN A 31 -5.03 -15.51 -5.92
N SER A 32 -4.17 -16.53 -5.79
CA SER A 32 -3.72 -17.35 -6.91
C SER A 32 -3.37 -18.77 -6.47
N GLN A 33 -3.39 -19.69 -7.43
CA GLN A 33 -3.01 -21.09 -7.21
C GLN A 33 -1.54 -21.23 -6.74
N ALA A 34 -0.63 -20.37 -7.25
CA ALA A 34 0.78 -20.36 -6.83
C ALA A 34 0.95 -20.00 -5.35
N GLU A 35 0.10 -19.11 -4.81
CA GLU A 35 0.09 -18.78 -3.38
C GLU A 35 -0.43 -19.95 -2.54
N ILE A 36 -1.39 -20.72 -3.04
CA ILE A 36 -1.88 -21.95 -2.39
C ILE A 36 -0.80 -22.99 -2.32
N GLU A 37 -0.08 -23.22 -3.42
CA GLU A 37 1.03 -24.17 -3.47
C GLU A 37 2.14 -23.77 -2.51
N THR A 38 2.45 -22.48 -2.43
CA THR A 38 3.44 -21.93 -1.49
C THR A 38 2.99 -22.13 -0.04
N PHE A 39 1.73 -21.83 0.27
CA PHE A 39 1.16 -22.04 1.61
C PHE A 39 1.15 -23.53 2.00
N THR A 40 0.74 -24.39 1.06
CA THR A 40 0.69 -25.83 1.24
C THR A 40 2.07 -26.43 1.45
N THR A 41 3.07 -25.94 0.73
CA THR A 41 4.47 -26.35 0.90
C THR A 41 4.99 -25.91 2.27
N ARG A 42 4.70 -24.67 2.69
CA ARG A 42 5.14 -24.14 3.98
C ARG A 42 4.55 -24.90 5.17
N TYR A 43 3.28 -25.29 5.08
CA TYR A 43 2.57 -26.03 6.11
C TYR A 43 2.37 -27.50 5.74
N SER A 44 3.35 -28.09 5.04
CA SER A 44 3.32 -29.51 4.67
C SER A 44 3.16 -30.40 5.90
N GLY A 45 2.29 -31.40 5.81
CA GLY A 45 1.92 -32.27 6.92
C GLY A 45 0.95 -31.67 7.92
N LYS A 46 0.48 -30.43 7.72
CA LYS A 46 -0.66 -29.86 8.45
C LYS A 46 -1.96 -30.08 7.67
N LEU A 47 -3.07 -30.08 8.37
CA LEU A 47 -4.40 -30.18 7.78
C LEU A 47 -4.79 -28.80 7.24
N ILE A 48 -4.98 -28.70 5.92
CA ILE A 48 -5.27 -27.43 5.25
C ILE A 48 -6.75 -27.38 4.89
N LYS A 49 -7.44 -26.33 5.32
CA LYS A 49 -8.85 -26.06 4.99
C LYS A 49 -8.94 -24.79 4.17
N ALA A 50 -9.70 -24.82 3.08
CA ALA A 50 -10.04 -23.64 2.29
C ALA A 50 -11.45 -23.17 2.65
N LYS A 51 -11.60 -21.87 2.85
CA LYS A 51 -12.88 -21.19 3.11
C LYS A 51 -13.03 -20.06 2.10
N MET A 52 -14.18 -20.02 1.41
CA MET A 52 -14.54 -18.88 0.55
C MET A 52 -14.76 -17.64 1.42
N VAL A 53 -14.13 -16.52 1.05
CA VAL A 53 -14.27 -15.26 1.80
C VAL A 53 -15.64 -14.66 1.49
N PRO A 54 -16.54 -14.52 2.49
CA PRO A 54 -17.79 -13.80 2.27
C PRO A 54 -17.47 -12.33 1.94
N VAL A 55 -18.14 -11.78 0.93
CA VAL A 55 -17.93 -10.43 0.36
C VAL A 55 -17.87 -9.30 1.41
N VAL A 56 -18.41 -9.52 2.60
CA VAL A 56 -18.45 -8.58 3.72
C VAL A 56 -17.09 -8.46 4.46
N GLU A 57 -16.26 -9.50 4.48
CA GLU A 57 -14.95 -9.51 5.17
C GLU A 57 -13.81 -8.92 4.33
N ASN A 58 -14.01 -8.76 3.01
CA ASN A 58 -13.05 -8.13 2.09
C ASN A 58 -12.68 -6.69 2.46
N LYS A 59 -13.49 -5.99 3.27
CA LYS A 59 -13.18 -4.64 3.74
C LYS A 59 -12.21 -4.58 4.92
N LYS A 60 -11.98 -5.68 5.65
CA LYS A 60 -11.11 -5.68 6.85
C LYS A 60 -9.70 -6.23 6.58
N TYR A 61 -9.55 -7.14 5.62
CA TYR A 61 -8.23 -7.71 5.25
C TYR A 61 -7.66 -7.16 3.94
N GLY A 62 -8.47 -6.47 3.12
CA GLY A 62 -8.04 -5.87 1.86
C GLY A 62 -7.03 -4.72 2.00
N ASP A 63 -6.92 -4.11 3.17
CA ASP A 63 -5.99 -3.00 3.43
C ASP A 63 -4.54 -3.45 3.70
N GLN A 64 -4.28 -4.75 3.89
CA GLN A 64 -2.92 -5.25 4.20
C GLN A 64 -2.22 -6.02 3.07
N TYR A 65 -2.94 -6.55 2.07
CA TYR A 65 -2.31 -7.31 0.97
C TYR A 65 -2.86 -7.04 -0.44
N SER A 66 -3.70 -6.02 -0.66
CA SER A 66 -4.06 -5.59 -2.01
C SER A 66 -3.05 -4.57 -2.54
N ASN A 67 -1.89 -5.05 -3.00
CA ASN A 67 -0.92 -4.26 -3.76
C ASN A 67 -0.71 -4.79 -5.18
N SER A 68 -1.80 -5.16 -5.85
CA SER A 68 -1.80 -5.27 -7.31
C SER A 68 -3.18 -4.87 -7.86
N ASN A 69 -3.26 -3.61 -8.31
CA ASN A 69 -4.28 -3.12 -9.24
C ASN A 69 -5.70 -2.85 -8.73
N MET A 70 -5.85 -2.17 -7.59
CA MET A 70 -7.10 -1.46 -7.28
C MET A 70 -6.84 0.05 -7.25
N TYR A 71 -7.36 0.73 -8.27
CA TYR A 71 -7.56 2.18 -8.39
C TYR A 71 -6.45 3.05 -7.79
N THR A 72 -5.67 3.69 -8.67
CA THR A 72 -4.93 4.90 -8.31
C THR A 72 -5.92 5.93 -7.78
N LYS A 73 -6.22 5.88 -6.48
CA LYS A 73 -6.86 6.95 -5.75
C LYS A 73 -5.88 8.09 -5.89
N LYS A 74 -6.16 8.95 -6.88
CA LYS A 74 -5.45 10.18 -7.17
C LYS A 74 -5.54 10.98 -5.89
N ARG A 75 -4.58 10.75 -4.98
CA ARG A 75 -4.37 11.56 -3.79
C ARG A 75 -4.21 12.95 -4.38
N SER A 76 -5.23 13.79 -4.19
CA SER A 76 -5.20 15.16 -4.64
C SER A 76 -3.90 15.73 -4.11
N SER A 77 -3.02 16.10 -5.05
CA SER A 77 -1.69 16.62 -4.80
C SER A 77 -1.80 18.05 -4.27
N THR A 78 -2.58 18.24 -3.21
CA THR A 78 -2.76 19.53 -2.56
C THR A 78 -1.41 19.93 -1.95
N THR A 79 -0.65 18.98 -1.41
CA THR A 79 0.72 19.22 -0.90
C THR A 79 1.70 19.61 -2.01
N GLY A 80 1.60 19.01 -3.20
CA GLY A 80 2.45 19.39 -4.35
C GLY A 80 2.11 20.77 -4.89
N LEU A 81 0.83 21.13 -4.92
CA LEU A 81 0.37 22.46 -5.34
C LEU A 81 0.78 23.53 -4.33
N ILE A 82 0.68 23.25 -3.03
CA ILE A 82 1.16 24.14 -1.97
C ILE A 82 2.68 24.34 -2.08
N MET A 83 3.47 23.28 -2.28
CA MET A 83 4.92 23.40 -2.43
C MET A 83 5.30 24.22 -3.68
N PHE A 84 4.60 24.02 -4.80
CA PHE A 84 4.81 24.79 -6.01
C PHE A 84 4.51 26.29 -5.80
N ILE A 85 3.40 26.63 -5.12
CA ILE A 85 3.08 28.02 -4.76
C ILE A 85 4.17 28.64 -3.89
N VAL A 86 4.65 27.91 -2.87
CA VAL A 86 5.70 28.42 -1.96
C VAL A 86 6.99 28.73 -2.73
N ILE A 87 7.41 27.84 -3.65
CA ILE A 87 8.60 28.08 -4.48
C ILE A 87 8.41 29.32 -5.37
N LEU A 88 7.24 29.47 -5.98
CA LEU A 88 6.92 30.62 -6.84
C LEU A 88 7.00 31.94 -6.07
N VAL A 89 6.47 31.97 -4.84
CA VAL A 89 6.53 33.15 -3.96
C VAL A 89 7.98 33.48 -3.59
N VAL A 90 8.79 32.49 -3.22
CA VAL A 90 10.21 32.69 -2.89
C VAL A 90 10.99 33.23 -4.10
N ALA A 91 10.76 32.66 -5.28
CA ALA A 91 11.40 33.14 -6.51
C ALA A 91 10.99 34.58 -6.86
N ALA A 92 9.72 34.92 -6.70
CA ALA A 92 9.22 36.28 -6.91
C ALA A 92 9.84 37.28 -5.91
N LEU A 93 10.02 36.91 -4.65
CA LEU A 93 10.69 37.74 -3.64
C LEU A 93 12.17 37.97 -3.97
N ILE A 94 12.88 36.95 -4.48
CA ILE A 94 14.27 37.09 -4.91
C ILE A 94 14.36 38.08 -6.08
N ILE A 95 13.52 37.90 -7.11
CA ILE A 95 13.50 38.79 -8.29
C ILE A 95 13.12 40.22 -7.86
N TYR A 96 12.10 40.38 -7.03
CA TYR A 96 11.68 41.67 -6.53
C TYR A 96 12.78 42.33 -5.70
N GLY A 97 13.42 41.61 -4.77
CA GLY A 97 14.53 42.13 -3.96
C GLY A 97 15.76 42.50 -4.78
N PHE A 98 16.02 41.78 -5.87
CA PHE A 98 17.09 42.11 -6.82
C PHE A 98 16.72 43.33 -7.68
N SER A 99 15.48 43.42 -8.15
CA SER A 99 14.99 44.49 -9.03
C SER A 99 14.66 45.79 -8.30
N THR A 100 14.22 45.75 -7.03
CA THR A 100 14.00 46.95 -6.21
C THR A 100 15.30 47.54 -5.68
N GLY A 101 16.46 46.98 -6.03
CA GLY A 101 17.75 47.55 -5.64
C GLY A 101 17.95 47.54 -4.13
N TRP A 102 17.32 46.62 -3.39
CA TRP A 102 17.51 46.50 -1.94
C TRP A 102 18.97 46.23 -1.58
N ILE A 103 19.70 45.51 -2.45
CA ILE A 103 21.14 45.29 -2.32
C ILE A 103 21.96 46.58 -2.60
N GLN A 104 21.43 47.53 -3.38
CA GLN A 104 22.08 48.82 -3.66
C GLN A 104 21.85 49.85 -2.54
N THR A 105 20.76 49.76 -1.77
CA THR A 105 20.53 50.69 -0.65
C THR A 105 21.40 50.38 0.57
N LYS A 106 21.82 49.12 0.77
CA LYS A 106 22.70 48.72 1.89
C LYS A 106 24.19 48.90 1.59
N PHE A 107 24.59 48.82 0.32
CA PHE A 107 25.94 49.15 -0.09
C PHE A 107 25.94 50.58 -0.62
N HIS A 108 26.30 51.52 0.25
CA HIS A 108 26.59 52.93 -0.02
C HIS A 108 27.78 53.08 -1.00
N LEU A 109 27.68 52.51 -2.20
CA LEU A 109 28.65 52.63 -3.28
C LEU A 109 28.39 53.95 -3.99
N LYS A 110 29.09 54.96 -3.50
CA LYS A 110 29.34 56.22 -4.17
C LYS A 110 30.01 55.92 -5.51
N ILE A 111 29.37 56.29 -6.62
CA ILE A 111 30.01 56.33 -7.95
C ILE A 111 31.15 57.35 -7.94
#